data_AF-A0A8J8DNL3-F1
#
_entry.id   AF-A0A8J8DNL3-F1
#
_cell.length_a   1.000
_cell.length_b   1.000
_cell.length_c   1.000
_cell.angle_alpha   90.00
_cell.angle_beta   90.00
_cell.angle_gamma   90.00
#
_symmetry.space_group_name_H-M   'P 1'
#
loop_
_entity.id
_entity.type
_entity.pdbx_description
1 polymer ?
#
loop_
_entity_poly.entity_id
_entity_poly.type
_entity_poly.pdbx_seq_one_letter_code
_entity_poly.pdbx_strand_id
1 'polypeptide(L)'
;MEIRETILKYALINAIQHDGKANSKAVIGKILGENPKLRPKAREIIPLVNDIVQEVNSMGIEDQKAKLNEIYPEFFEKKEEKREEKKGLPPLPKAEKGKVITRFAPNPDGAFHLGNARAAILSHEYARIYGGKFILRFDDTDPKVKRPEPIFYKWIIEDLKWLGFQIDEIHMASDRLEIYYSYAEKLLAMGKAYVCTCKPEDFRKLRDEGKACPHRDIPPEIQLQEWKKMLNGEYKEGEAVVRIKTDLSHPNPAVRDWPALRIINNPNHPRTGDKYHVWPLYNFASAIDDHELGVTHIFRGQEHAENETKQRYVYEYFGWEYPQTVHHGRLSIEGVILSKSKTRKGIEEGKYLGWDDPRLGTIRALKRRGIQSEAIKELIIEVGLKKSDTTISWDNLAAINRRLIEPIANRYFFVADPIPMEIKGYNEEFIAEVPLHPDHPERGIRKLKFTPGKPVYVSKDDLELLKSNEYVRLKDLFNVKILEVSEERIVVEFDSIEYEKARENRWRMIHWVPEGKPCEVLIPEGDELIVRKGLLETNANLKVDDIVQFERFGFVRIDKIEEEKVTAIFAHK
;
A
#
# COMPACT_ATOMS: atom_id res chain seq x y z
N MET A 1 41.43 14.80 -22.92
CA MET A 1 40.88 15.77 -21.97
C MET A 1 42.03 16.32 -21.15
N GLU A 2 42.27 17.62 -21.29
CA GLU A 2 43.21 18.31 -20.42
C GLU A 2 42.74 18.18 -18.97
N ILE A 3 43.67 18.14 -18.01
CA ILE A 3 43.32 17.97 -16.58
C ILE A 3 42.34 19.06 -16.11
N ARG A 4 42.45 20.26 -16.68
CA ARG A 4 41.54 21.40 -16.47
C ARG A 4 40.10 21.11 -16.92
N GLU A 5 39.90 20.55 -18.11
CA GLU A 5 38.56 20.19 -18.61
C GLU A 5 37.90 19.13 -17.72
N THR A 6 38.69 18.18 -17.21
CA THR A 6 38.21 17.17 -16.27
C THR A 6 37.71 17.79 -14.98
N ILE A 7 38.49 18.72 -14.43
CA ILE A 7 38.12 19.43 -13.20
C ILE A 7 36.86 20.29 -13.44
N LEU A 8 36.83 21.03 -14.56
CA LEU A 8 35.70 21.88 -14.95
C LEU A 8 34.41 21.07 -15.10
N LYS A 9 34.46 19.91 -15.75
CA LYS A 9 33.33 18.98 -15.86
C LYS A 9 32.75 18.59 -14.50
N TYR A 10 33.58 18.13 -13.56
CA TYR A 10 33.07 17.71 -12.24
C TYR A 10 32.64 18.90 -11.36
N ALA A 11 33.28 20.06 -11.51
CA ALA A 11 32.86 21.29 -10.84
C ALA A 11 31.47 21.73 -11.31
N LEU A 12 31.22 21.78 -12.62
CA LEU A 12 29.91 22.13 -13.19
C LEU A 12 28.82 21.11 -12.80
N ILE A 13 29.12 19.81 -12.84
CA ILE A 13 28.17 18.77 -12.38
C ILE A 13 27.80 18.98 -10.91
N ASN A 14 28.80 19.23 -10.06
CA ASN A 14 28.56 19.43 -8.64
C ASN A 14 27.79 20.73 -8.37
N ALA A 15 28.09 21.82 -9.07
CA ALA A 15 27.35 23.07 -8.96
C ALA A 15 25.87 22.92 -9.34
N ILE A 16 25.58 22.26 -10.46
CA ILE A 16 24.20 22.01 -10.93
C ILE A 16 23.42 21.12 -9.94
N GLN A 17 24.09 20.21 -9.24
CA GLN A 17 23.48 19.36 -8.21
C GLN A 17 23.22 20.08 -6.89
N HIS A 18 23.82 21.26 -6.70
CA HIS A 18 23.78 22.04 -5.46
C HIS A 18 23.42 23.51 -5.73
N ASP A 19 22.38 23.72 -6.53
CA ASP A 19 21.75 25.03 -6.78
C ASP A 19 22.77 26.13 -7.16
N GLY A 20 23.71 25.79 -8.02
CA GLY A 20 24.73 26.69 -8.55
C GLY A 20 26.03 26.77 -7.73
N LYS A 21 26.18 25.97 -6.66
CA LYS A 21 27.34 26.02 -5.75
C LYS A 21 28.12 24.72 -5.71
N ALA A 22 29.24 24.66 -6.43
CA ALA A 22 30.23 23.59 -6.34
C ALA A 22 31.04 23.65 -5.04
N ASN A 23 31.35 22.47 -4.50
CA ASN A 23 32.17 22.25 -3.33
C ASN A 23 33.52 21.62 -3.72
N SER A 24 34.63 22.30 -3.43
CA SER A 24 35.97 21.83 -3.80
C SER A 24 36.33 20.46 -3.23
N LYS A 25 35.92 20.14 -1.98
CA LYS A 25 36.21 18.83 -1.39
C LYS A 25 35.47 17.70 -2.11
N ALA A 26 34.21 17.93 -2.48
CA ALA A 26 33.42 16.96 -3.24
C ALA A 26 34.02 16.71 -4.64
N VAL A 27 34.43 17.79 -5.32
CA VAL A 27 35.05 17.73 -6.66
C VAL A 27 36.40 17.00 -6.60
N ILE A 28 37.26 17.32 -5.62
CA ILE A 28 38.55 16.62 -5.41
C ILE A 28 38.31 15.12 -5.18
N GLY A 29 37.38 14.77 -4.28
CA GLY A 29 37.05 13.38 -3.97
C GLY A 29 36.59 12.61 -5.21
N LYS A 30 35.77 13.24 -6.05
CA LYS A 30 35.25 12.65 -7.28
C LYS A 30 36.36 12.40 -8.31
N ILE A 31 37.25 13.37 -8.53
CA ILE A 31 38.37 13.26 -9.48
C ILE A 31 39.37 12.18 -9.07
N LEU A 32 39.76 12.15 -7.79
CA LEU A 32 40.72 11.16 -7.30
C LEU A 32 40.12 9.75 -7.17
N GLY A 33 38.79 9.65 -7.09
CA GLY A 33 38.04 8.40 -7.13
C GLY A 33 37.99 7.82 -8.54
N GLU A 34 37.63 8.62 -9.54
CA GLU A 34 37.47 8.17 -10.93
C GLU A 34 38.79 8.07 -11.71
N ASN A 35 39.83 8.78 -11.27
CA ASN A 35 41.15 8.69 -11.89
C ASN A 35 42.25 8.44 -10.85
N PRO A 36 42.41 7.17 -10.38
CA PRO A 36 43.39 6.82 -9.35
C PRO A 36 44.85 7.18 -9.69
N LYS A 37 45.18 7.34 -10.98
CA LYS A 37 46.50 7.75 -11.47
C LYS A 37 46.87 9.20 -11.10
N LEU A 38 45.89 10.01 -10.71
CA LEU A 38 46.09 11.41 -10.28
C LEU A 38 46.42 11.54 -8.79
N ARG A 39 46.28 10.48 -7.99
CA ARG A 39 46.56 10.50 -6.54
C ARG A 39 48.00 10.94 -6.20
N PRO A 40 49.06 10.49 -6.91
CA PRO A 40 50.43 10.96 -6.66
C PRO A 40 50.64 12.45 -6.93
N LYS A 41 49.79 13.07 -7.77
CA LYS A 41 49.85 14.49 -8.16
C LYS A 41 48.83 15.36 -7.41
N ALA A 42 48.21 14.85 -6.35
CA ALA A 42 47.14 15.55 -5.64
C ALA A 42 47.54 16.95 -5.16
N ARG A 43 48.79 17.15 -4.73
CA ARG A 43 49.30 18.45 -4.28
C ARG A 43 49.32 19.52 -5.38
N GLU A 44 49.50 19.11 -6.64
CA GLU A 44 49.49 20.02 -7.80
C GLU A 44 48.07 20.29 -8.30
N ILE A 45 47.15 19.34 -8.10
CA ILE A 45 45.77 19.41 -8.61
C ILE A 45 44.86 20.22 -7.69
N ILE A 46 45.07 20.18 -6.37
CA ILE A 46 44.20 20.85 -5.39
C ILE A 46 44.06 22.36 -5.64
N PRO A 47 45.14 23.14 -5.89
CA PRO A 47 45.01 24.55 -6.21
C PRO A 47 44.16 24.79 -7.46
N LEU A 48 44.40 24.01 -8.52
CA LEU A 48 43.66 24.11 -9.78
C LEU A 48 42.17 23.78 -9.61
N VAL A 49 41.81 22.82 -8.74
CA VAL A 49 40.40 22.54 -8.42
C VAL A 49 39.74 23.70 -7.69
N ASN A 50 40.43 24.33 -6.75
CA ASN A 50 39.87 25.47 -6.04
C ASN A 50 39.61 26.66 -6.98
N ASP A 51 40.54 26.96 -7.87
CA ASP A 51 40.40 28.05 -8.84
C ASP A 51 39.21 27.82 -9.78
N ILE A 52 39.08 26.59 -10.30
CA ILE A 52 37.98 26.24 -11.22
C ILE A 52 36.63 26.18 -10.50
N VAL A 53 36.59 25.75 -9.24
CA VAL A 53 35.34 25.79 -8.44
C VAL A 53 34.92 27.23 -8.17
N GLN A 54 35.87 28.14 -7.91
CA GLN A 54 35.56 29.56 -7.80
C GLN A 54 35.05 30.14 -9.11
N GLU A 55 35.68 29.81 -10.24
CA GLU A 55 35.22 30.20 -11.58
C GLU A 55 33.78 29.73 -11.82
N VAL A 56 33.48 28.45 -11.58
CA VAL A 56 32.13 27.88 -11.76
C VAL A 56 31.12 28.57 -10.83
N ASN A 57 31.46 28.80 -9.56
CA ASN A 57 30.57 29.44 -8.60
C ASN A 57 30.32 30.93 -8.89
N SER A 58 31.15 31.56 -9.74
CA SER A 58 30.94 32.93 -10.21
C SER A 58 29.95 33.02 -11.38
N MET A 59 29.63 31.90 -12.02
CA MET A 59 28.67 31.82 -13.13
C MET A 59 27.23 31.66 -12.61
N GLY A 60 26.26 32.19 -13.37
CA GLY A 60 24.84 31.89 -13.13
C GLY A 60 24.51 30.42 -13.43
N ILE A 61 23.48 29.87 -12.78
CA ILE A 61 23.13 28.44 -12.94
C ILE A 61 22.78 28.06 -14.39
N GLU A 62 22.23 28.98 -15.18
CA GLU A 62 21.93 28.75 -16.60
C GLU A 62 23.22 28.76 -17.45
N ASP A 63 24.18 29.63 -17.14
CA ASP A 63 25.49 29.62 -17.79
C ASP A 63 26.29 28.36 -17.46
N GLN A 64 26.20 27.88 -16.21
CA GLN A 64 26.80 26.61 -15.81
C GLN A 64 26.21 25.42 -16.60
N LYS A 65 24.89 25.39 -16.80
CA LYS A 65 24.23 24.36 -17.61
C LYS A 65 24.65 24.44 -19.07
N ALA A 66 24.65 25.64 -19.66
CA ALA A 66 25.08 25.85 -21.04
C ALA A 66 26.53 25.40 -21.25
N LYS A 67 27.43 25.78 -20.33
CA LYS A 67 28.84 25.39 -20.36
C LYS A 67 29.05 23.89 -20.18
N LEU A 68 28.27 23.24 -19.30
CA LEU A 68 28.33 21.79 -19.15
C LEU A 68 27.82 21.07 -20.40
N ASN A 69 26.79 21.61 -21.06
CA ASN A 69 26.23 21.03 -22.27
C ASN A 69 27.22 21.11 -23.44
N GLU A 70 28.03 22.17 -23.50
CA GLU A 70 29.09 22.33 -24.49
C GLU A 70 30.22 21.30 -24.29
N ILE A 71 30.69 21.11 -23.05
CA ILE A 71 31.87 20.27 -22.77
C ILE A 71 31.53 18.78 -22.52
N TYR A 72 30.30 18.47 -22.14
CA TYR A 72 29.86 17.13 -21.79
C TYR A 72 28.34 16.96 -21.96
N PRO A 73 27.84 17.02 -23.21
CA PRO A 73 26.40 16.91 -23.53
C PRO A 73 25.77 15.60 -23.04
N GLU A 74 26.55 14.51 -23.01
CA GLU A 74 26.13 13.20 -22.48
C GLU A 74 25.58 13.27 -21.04
N PHE A 75 25.93 14.28 -20.25
CA PHE A 75 25.36 14.46 -18.92
C PHE A 75 23.86 14.74 -18.96
N PHE A 76 23.41 15.52 -19.95
CA PHE A 76 22.00 15.84 -20.14
C PHE A 76 21.29 14.72 -20.89
N GLU A 77 21.94 14.08 -21.87
CA GLU A 77 21.41 12.88 -22.54
C GLU A 77 21.19 11.73 -21.54
N LYS A 78 22.16 11.42 -20.66
CA LYS A 78 21.97 10.41 -19.59
C LYS A 78 20.90 10.80 -18.56
N LYS A 79 20.63 12.09 -18.39
CA LYS A 79 19.61 12.60 -17.48
C LYS A 79 18.22 12.58 -18.14
N GLU A 80 18.16 12.74 -19.45
CA GLU A 80 16.98 12.54 -20.29
C GLU A 80 16.68 11.04 -20.44
N GLU A 81 17.66 10.19 -20.74
CA GLU A 81 17.51 8.73 -20.74
C GLU A 81 17.10 8.18 -19.36
N LYS A 82 17.61 8.74 -18.25
CA LYS A 82 17.12 8.40 -16.90
C LYS A 82 15.74 8.98 -16.57
N ARG A 83 15.34 10.09 -17.19
CA ARG A 83 13.96 10.61 -17.11
C ARG A 83 13.02 9.81 -18.02
N GLU A 84 13.55 9.19 -19.07
CA GLU A 84 12.88 8.33 -20.05
C GLU A 84 13.01 6.83 -19.74
N GLU A 85 13.70 6.42 -18.66
CA GLU A 85 13.53 5.09 -18.06
C GLU A 85 12.04 4.98 -17.71
N LYS A 86 11.32 4.31 -18.62
CA LYS A 86 9.87 4.34 -18.76
C LYS A 86 9.18 4.33 -17.40
N LYS A 87 8.46 5.40 -17.08
CA LYS A 87 7.39 5.38 -16.07
C LYS A 87 6.49 4.18 -16.36
N GLY A 88 6.64 3.10 -15.61
CA GLY A 88 5.84 1.89 -15.81
C GLY A 88 6.51 0.61 -15.34
N LEU A 89 5.74 -0.46 -15.38
CA LEU A 89 6.20 -1.80 -15.06
C LEU A 89 7.17 -2.31 -16.15
N PRO A 90 8.26 -3.01 -15.79
CA PRO A 90 9.19 -3.56 -16.76
C PRO A 90 8.52 -4.63 -17.65
N PRO A 91 9.04 -4.93 -18.85
CA PRO A 91 8.50 -6.02 -19.67
C PRO A 91 8.49 -7.36 -18.95
N LEU A 92 7.42 -8.14 -19.15
CA LEU A 92 7.24 -9.46 -18.56
C LEU A 92 7.99 -10.53 -19.39
N PRO A 93 8.87 -11.34 -18.79
CA PRO A 93 9.61 -12.37 -19.53
C PRO A 93 8.68 -13.42 -20.17
N LYS A 94 8.95 -13.80 -21.42
CA LYS A 94 8.13 -14.76 -22.20
C LYS A 94 6.64 -14.39 -22.31
N ALA A 95 6.31 -13.10 -22.19
CA ALA A 95 4.97 -12.63 -22.41
C ALA A 95 4.68 -12.42 -23.89
N GLU A 96 3.60 -13.04 -24.37
CA GLU A 96 3.05 -12.82 -25.70
C GLU A 96 1.74 -12.04 -25.60
N LYS A 97 1.60 -11.00 -26.43
CA LYS A 97 0.39 -10.17 -26.47
C LYS A 97 -0.84 -11.03 -26.79
N GLY A 98 -1.91 -10.86 -26.03
CA GLY A 98 -3.15 -11.63 -26.13
C GLY A 98 -3.13 -13.00 -25.42
N LYS A 99 -1.96 -13.48 -24.99
CA LYS A 99 -1.81 -14.83 -24.41
C LYS A 99 -1.47 -14.84 -22.91
N VAL A 100 -1.18 -13.69 -22.32
CA VAL A 100 -0.84 -13.60 -20.89
C VAL A 100 -2.09 -13.89 -20.05
N ILE A 101 -2.10 -15.05 -19.40
CA ILE A 101 -3.10 -15.40 -18.37
C ILE A 101 -2.43 -15.31 -17.00
N THR A 102 -2.98 -14.45 -16.14
CA THR A 102 -2.56 -14.29 -14.75
C THR A 102 -3.70 -14.62 -13.80
N ARG A 103 -3.39 -14.75 -12.52
CA ARG A 103 -4.41 -14.93 -11.48
C ARG A 103 -4.02 -14.33 -10.15
N PHE A 104 -5.04 -13.89 -9.41
CA PHE A 104 -4.98 -13.64 -7.98
C PHE A 104 -5.70 -14.76 -7.25
N ALA A 105 -5.02 -15.41 -6.31
CA ALA A 105 -5.51 -16.61 -5.63
C ALA A 105 -5.62 -16.43 -4.10
N PRO A 106 -6.57 -15.60 -3.59
CA PRO A 106 -6.72 -15.40 -2.15
C PRO A 106 -7.45 -16.55 -1.46
N ASN A 107 -7.07 -16.86 -0.23
CA ASN A 107 -7.93 -17.59 0.68
C ASN A 107 -8.94 -16.62 1.35
N PRO A 108 -10.26 -16.91 1.36
CA PRO A 108 -11.26 -16.04 1.96
C PRO A 108 -11.40 -16.25 3.48
N ASP A 109 -10.30 -16.12 4.22
CA ASP A 109 -10.19 -16.28 5.69
C ASP A 109 -9.96 -14.96 6.45
N GLY A 110 -10.06 -13.84 5.75
CA GLY A 110 -9.84 -12.50 6.28
C GLY A 110 -9.88 -11.45 5.18
N ALA A 111 -10.01 -10.18 5.56
CA ALA A 111 -10.09 -9.10 4.60
C ALA A 111 -8.81 -8.96 3.76
N PHE A 112 -9.01 -8.48 2.55
CA PHE A 112 -7.94 -8.17 1.60
C PHE A 112 -7.11 -6.98 2.10
N HIS A 113 -5.79 -7.04 1.99
CA HIS A 113 -4.88 -6.02 2.52
C HIS A 113 -3.74 -5.71 1.56
N LEU A 114 -3.01 -4.61 1.82
CA LEU A 114 -2.00 -4.05 0.92
C LEU A 114 -0.94 -5.08 0.46
N GLY A 115 -0.47 -5.94 1.38
CA GLY A 115 0.48 -7.01 1.03
C GLY A 115 0.00 -7.93 -0.10
N ASN A 116 -1.25 -8.41 -0.03
CA ASN A 116 -1.82 -9.26 -1.08
C ASN A 116 -2.29 -8.43 -2.29
N ALA A 117 -2.63 -7.15 -2.07
CA ALA A 117 -3.00 -6.23 -3.13
C ALA A 117 -1.84 -5.98 -4.10
N ARG A 118 -0.59 -6.05 -3.64
CA ARG A 118 0.58 -6.00 -4.53
C ARG A 118 0.55 -7.11 -5.58
N ALA A 119 0.36 -8.36 -5.17
CA ALA A 119 0.30 -9.48 -6.12
C ALA A 119 -0.92 -9.36 -7.07
N ALA A 120 -2.06 -8.94 -6.53
CA ALA A 120 -3.29 -8.76 -7.32
C ALA A 120 -3.14 -7.65 -8.37
N ILE A 121 -2.70 -6.45 -7.97
CA ILE A 121 -2.56 -5.28 -8.84
C ILE A 121 -1.51 -5.57 -9.91
N LEU A 122 -0.36 -6.12 -9.55
CA LEU A 122 0.66 -6.50 -10.55
C LEU A 122 0.09 -7.51 -11.56
N SER A 123 -0.57 -8.57 -11.09
CA SER A 123 -1.19 -9.56 -11.98
C SER A 123 -2.19 -8.92 -12.96
N HIS A 124 -3.09 -8.09 -12.43
CA HIS A 124 -4.11 -7.41 -13.23
C HIS A 124 -3.52 -6.41 -14.24
N GLU A 125 -2.58 -5.57 -13.81
CA GLU A 125 -1.96 -4.59 -14.70
C GLU A 125 -1.16 -5.28 -15.82
N TYR A 126 -0.41 -6.35 -15.52
CA TYR A 126 0.28 -7.11 -16.56
C TYR A 126 -0.68 -7.80 -17.54
N ALA A 127 -1.78 -8.38 -17.05
CA ALA A 127 -2.81 -8.92 -17.94
C ALA A 127 -3.34 -7.84 -18.89
N ARG A 128 -3.64 -6.63 -18.38
CA ARG A 128 -4.12 -5.51 -19.20
C ARG A 128 -3.08 -4.99 -20.19
N ILE A 129 -1.84 -4.78 -19.76
CA ILE A 129 -0.73 -4.29 -20.62
C ILE A 129 -0.55 -5.22 -21.83
N TYR A 130 -0.67 -6.53 -21.62
CA TYR A 130 -0.50 -7.53 -22.67
C TYR A 130 -1.81 -7.93 -23.35
N GLY A 131 -2.97 -7.32 -23.00
CA GLY A 131 -4.28 -7.68 -23.58
C GLY A 131 -4.69 -9.13 -23.31
N GLY A 132 -4.25 -9.67 -22.18
CA GLY A 132 -4.52 -11.04 -21.74
C GLY A 132 -5.68 -11.13 -20.74
N LYS A 133 -5.69 -12.19 -19.92
CA LYS A 133 -6.75 -12.47 -18.93
C LYS A 133 -6.27 -12.38 -17.49
N PHE A 134 -7.14 -11.91 -16.61
CA PHE A 134 -6.98 -11.91 -15.17
C PHE A 134 -8.06 -12.78 -14.50
N ILE A 135 -7.61 -13.83 -13.81
CA ILE A 135 -8.46 -14.78 -13.11
C ILE A 135 -8.47 -14.50 -11.61
N LEU A 136 -9.64 -14.50 -10.99
CA LEU A 136 -9.78 -14.58 -9.53
C LEU A 136 -10.09 -16.03 -9.14
N ARG A 137 -9.22 -16.66 -8.34
CA ARG A 137 -9.46 -18.00 -7.82
C ARG A 137 -9.48 -17.98 -6.30
N PHE A 138 -10.58 -18.37 -5.66
CA PHE A 138 -10.57 -18.53 -4.21
C PHE A 138 -9.92 -19.87 -3.84
N ASP A 139 -8.78 -19.81 -3.15
CA ASP A 139 -8.04 -20.98 -2.66
C ASP A 139 -8.65 -21.46 -1.32
N ASP A 140 -9.92 -21.86 -1.35
CA ASP A 140 -10.75 -22.20 -0.19
C ASP A 140 -10.67 -23.69 0.22
N THR A 141 -9.49 -24.30 0.12
CA THR A 141 -9.31 -25.76 0.36
C THR A 141 -8.93 -26.13 1.80
N ASP A 142 -8.87 -25.17 2.72
CA ASP A 142 -8.55 -25.41 4.14
C ASP A 142 -9.77 -25.11 5.02
N PRO A 143 -10.69 -26.07 5.21
CA PRO A 143 -11.90 -25.88 6.01
C PRO A 143 -11.63 -25.72 7.52
N LYS A 144 -10.39 -25.93 8.01
CA LYS A 144 -10.09 -26.02 9.43
C LYS A 144 -9.16 -24.92 9.95
N VAL A 145 -7.94 -24.78 9.41
CA VAL A 145 -6.93 -23.86 9.97
C VAL A 145 -7.13 -22.46 9.43
N LYS A 146 -7.30 -22.35 8.11
CA LYS A 146 -7.61 -21.08 7.45
C LYS A 146 -9.01 -21.12 6.88
N ARG A 147 -9.98 -21.37 7.77
CA ARG A 147 -11.37 -21.62 7.40
C ARG A 147 -11.92 -20.45 6.57
N PRO A 148 -12.43 -20.73 5.36
CA PRO A 148 -13.06 -19.72 4.55
C PRO A 148 -14.38 -19.27 5.19
N GLU A 149 -14.68 -17.97 5.10
CA GLU A 149 -15.94 -17.41 5.62
C GLU A 149 -16.71 -16.70 4.50
N PRO A 150 -18.04 -16.90 4.40
CA PRO A 150 -18.86 -16.36 3.31
C PRO A 150 -18.69 -14.85 3.07
N ILE A 151 -18.52 -14.07 4.15
CA ILE A 151 -18.39 -12.62 4.06
C ILE A 151 -17.13 -12.19 3.28
N PHE A 152 -16.03 -12.93 3.38
CA PHE A 152 -14.77 -12.54 2.74
C PHE A 152 -14.77 -12.79 1.23
N TYR A 153 -15.54 -13.75 0.72
CA TYR A 153 -15.73 -13.89 -0.73
C TYR A 153 -16.33 -12.62 -1.32
N LYS A 154 -17.42 -12.13 -0.72
CA LYS A 154 -18.10 -10.90 -1.12
C LYS A 154 -17.16 -9.69 -0.98
N TRP A 155 -16.50 -9.56 0.16
CA TRP A 155 -15.65 -8.41 0.42
C TRP A 155 -14.45 -8.32 -0.51
N ILE A 156 -13.78 -9.44 -0.80
CA ILE A 156 -12.65 -9.47 -1.73
C ILE A 156 -13.09 -9.01 -3.13
N ILE A 157 -14.25 -9.46 -3.63
CA ILE A 157 -14.77 -9.03 -4.93
C ILE A 157 -15.08 -7.53 -4.95
N GLU A 158 -15.76 -7.03 -3.90
CA GLU A 158 -16.07 -5.61 -3.76
C GLU A 158 -14.81 -4.74 -3.67
N ASP A 159 -13.77 -5.21 -2.97
CA ASP A 159 -12.51 -4.49 -2.81
C ASP A 159 -11.72 -4.45 -4.12
N LEU A 160 -11.66 -5.56 -4.87
CA LEU A 160 -11.06 -5.62 -6.20
C LEU A 160 -11.81 -4.71 -7.18
N LYS A 161 -13.15 -4.72 -7.15
CA LYS A 161 -13.97 -3.82 -7.98
C LYS A 161 -13.71 -2.36 -7.63
N TRP A 162 -13.59 -2.02 -6.35
CA TRP A 162 -13.26 -0.66 -5.91
C TRP A 162 -11.86 -0.23 -6.36
N LEU A 163 -10.89 -1.15 -6.42
CA LEU A 163 -9.58 -0.90 -7.03
C LEU A 163 -9.63 -0.75 -8.56
N GLY A 164 -10.78 -0.98 -9.20
CA GLY A 164 -10.96 -0.87 -10.64
C GLY A 164 -10.54 -2.12 -11.42
N PHE A 165 -10.58 -3.30 -10.79
CA PHE A 165 -10.25 -4.56 -11.46
C PHE A 165 -11.37 -4.97 -12.43
N GLN A 166 -10.96 -5.46 -13.60
CA GLN A 166 -11.80 -6.26 -14.48
C GLN A 166 -11.41 -7.73 -14.28
N ILE A 167 -12.37 -8.53 -13.80
CA ILE A 167 -12.16 -9.96 -13.55
C ILE A 167 -12.78 -10.73 -14.71
N ASP A 168 -11.97 -11.48 -15.44
CA ASP A 168 -12.45 -12.25 -16.60
C ASP A 168 -13.13 -13.55 -16.17
N GLU A 169 -12.58 -14.22 -15.16
CA GLU A 169 -13.08 -15.50 -14.66
C GLU A 169 -12.97 -15.57 -13.14
N ILE A 170 -13.97 -16.18 -12.51
CA ILE A 170 -14.00 -16.43 -11.07
C ILE A 170 -14.15 -17.94 -10.84
N HIS A 171 -13.22 -18.52 -10.09
CA HIS A 171 -13.21 -19.95 -9.76
C HIS A 171 -13.13 -20.17 -8.25
N MET A 172 -13.71 -21.26 -7.77
CA MET A 172 -13.60 -21.72 -6.39
C MET A 172 -12.84 -23.04 -6.38
N ALA A 173 -11.76 -23.13 -5.61
CA ALA A 173 -10.99 -24.37 -5.51
C ALA A 173 -11.86 -25.51 -4.94
N SER A 174 -12.74 -25.21 -4.00
CA SER A 174 -13.67 -26.18 -3.41
C SER A 174 -14.68 -26.79 -4.41
N ASP A 175 -15.00 -26.13 -5.53
CA ASP A 175 -15.83 -26.71 -6.61
C ASP A 175 -15.05 -27.73 -7.46
N ARG A 176 -13.73 -27.78 -7.31
CA ARG A 176 -12.82 -28.51 -8.19
C ARG A 176 -12.23 -29.76 -7.53
N LEU A 177 -12.79 -30.18 -6.39
CA LEU A 177 -12.33 -31.35 -5.62
C LEU A 177 -12.25 -32.63 -6.45
N GLU A 178 -13.25 -32.90 -7.30
CA GLU A 178 -13.23 -34.09 -8.17
C GLU A 178 -12.10 -34.06 -9.20
N ILE A 179 -11.72 -32.87 -9.69
CA ILE A 179 -10.58 -32.70 -10.60
C ILE A 179 -9.30 -33.07 -9.85
N TYR A 180 -9.14 -32.59 -8.61
CA TYR A 180 -7.97 -32.95 -7.80
C TYR A 180 -7.90 -34.45 -7.49
N TYR A 181 -9.03 -35.09 -7.20
CA TYR A 181 -9.08 -36.53 -6.97
C TYR A 181 -8.69 -37.32 -8.22
N SER A 182 -9.15 -36.92 -9.40
CA SER A 182 -8.76 -37.54 -10.67
C SER A 182 -7.24 -37.44 -10.90
N TYR A 183 -6.65 -36.28 -10.61
CA TYR A 183 -5.19 -36.11 -10.72
C TYR A 183 -4.41 -36.88 -9.66
N ALA A 184 -4.93 -37.00 -8.44
CA ALA A 184 -4.33 -37.82 -7.40
C ALA A 184 -4.31 -39.30 -7.81
N GLU A 185 -5.43 -39.80 -8.34
CA GLU A 185 -5.55 -41.17 -8.85
C GLU A 185 -4.56 -41.46 -9.98
N LYS A 186 -4.42 -40.54 -10.94
CA LYS A 186 -3.42 -40.64 -12.01
C LYS A 186 -1.99 -40.72 -11.46
N LEU A 187 -1.62 -39.86 -10.51
CA LEU A 187 -0.27 -39.89 -9.92
C LEU A 187 0.00 -41.17 -9.13
N LEU A 188 -1.00 -41.70 -8.43
CA LEU A 188 -0.91 -42.98 -7.72
C LEU A 188 -0.72 -44.13 -8.73
N ALA A 189 -1.52 -44.17 -9.80
CA ALA A 189 -1.42 -45.18 -10.85
C ALA A 189 -0.06 -45.14 -11.57
N MET A 190 0.51 -43.95 -11.77
CA MET A 190 1.86 -43.76 -12.33
C MET A 190 2.99 -44.06 -11.34
N GLY A 191 2.68 -44.41 -10.09
CA GLY A 191 3.65 -44.64 -9.02
C GLY A 191 4.43 -43.38 -8.61
N LYS A 192 3.89 -42.18 -8.90
CA LYS A 192 4.47 -40.85 -8.60
C LYS A 192 3.91 -40.20 -7.33
N ALA A 193 2.84 -40.77 -6.78
CA ALA A 193 2.35 -40.47 -5.44
C ALA A 193 2.14 -41.77 -4.66
N TYR A 194 1.90 -41.67 -3.35
CA TYR A 194 1.58 -42.81 -2.51
C TYR A 194 0.77 -42.38 -1.28
N VAL A 195 -0.03 -43.30 -0.73
CA VAL A 195 -0.72 -43.14 0.55
C VAL A 195 0.24 -43.50 1.68
N CYS A 196 0.37 -42.61 2.65
CA CYS A 196 1.25 -42.75 3.80
C CYS A 196 0.42 -42.79 5.08
N THR A 197 0.59 -43.85 5.87
CA THR A 197 -0.04 -44.02 7.20
C THR A 197 0.96 -43.91 8.35
N CYS A 198 2.20 -43.50 8.08
CA CYS A 198 3.17 -43.21 9.13
C CYS A 198 2.65 -42.10 10.06
N LYS A 199 2.92 -42.23 11.35
CA LYS A 199 2.73 -41.12 12.29
C LYS A 199 3.57 -39.92 11.83
N PRO A 200 3.10 -38.67 12.05
CA PRO A 200 3.81 -37.47 11.60
C PRO A 200 5.26 -37.37 12.09
N GLU A 201 5.53 -37.79 13.33
CA GLU A 201 6.86 -37.76 13.94
C GLU A 201 7.82 -38.76 13.29
N ASP A 202 7.37 -39.99 13.05
CA ASP A 202 8.15 -41.05 12.39
C ASP A 202 8.48 -40.66 10.94
N PHE A 203 7.49 -40.14 10.22
CA PHE A 203 7.71 -39.64 8.87
C PHE A 203 8.71 -38.48 8.86
N ARG A 204 8.61 -37.54 9.80
CA ARG A 204 9.53 -36.41 9.90
C ARG A 204 10.97 -36.87 10.08
N LYS A 205 11.21 -37.86 10.95
CA LYS A 205 12.52 -38.46 11.15
C LYS A 205 13.08 -39.07 9.85
N LEU A 206 12.29 -39.92 9.19
CA LEU A 206 12.68 -40.55 7.92
C LEU A 206 12.98 -39.51 6.83
N ARG A 207 12.13 -38.50 6.70
CA ARG A 207 12.28 -37.38 5.76
C ARG A 207 13.57 -36.61 6.01
N ASP A 208 13.86 -36.27 7.27
CA ASP A 208 15.04 -35.49 7.63
C ASP A 208 16.33 -36.30 7.41
N GLU A 209 16.28 -37.63 7.61
CA GLU A 209 17.35 -38.59 7.28
C GLU A 209 17.45 -38.92 5.77
N GLY A 210 16.53 -38.43 4.92
CA GLY A 210 16.52 -38.72 3.48
C GLY A 210 16.16 -40.16 3.14
N LYS A 211 15.41 -40.85 4.02
CA LYS A 211 15.00 -42.25 3.86
C LYS A 211 13.55 -42.36 3.42
N ALA A 212 13.28 -43.36 2.58
CA ALA A 212 11.93 -43.71 2.17
C ALA A 212 11.14 -44.25 3.37
N CYS A 213 9.87 -43.86 3.49
CA CYS A 213 8.98 -44.54 4.43
C CYS A 213 8.53 -45.91 3.87
N PRO A 214 8.10 -46.87 4.72
CA PRO A 214 7.72 -48.22 4.29
C PRO A 214 6.64 -48.25 3.19
N HIS A 215 5.80 -47.22 3.12
CA HIS A 215 4.70 -47.14 2.16
C HIS A 215 5.10 -46.64 0.77
N ARG A 216 6.31 -46.06 0.63
CA ARG A 216 6.70 -45.31 -0.59
C ARG A 216 6.77 -46.20 -1.82
N ASP A 217 7.23 -47.43 -1.67
CA ASP A 217 7.47 -48.36 -2.78
C ASP A 217 6.41 -49.47 -2.87
N ILE A 218 5.30 -49.35 -2.14
CA ILE A 218 4.14 -50.22 -2.31
C ILE A 218 3.58 -50.05 -3.74
N PRO A 219 3.24 -51.16 -4.44
CA PRO A 219 2.76 -51.12 -5.83
C PRO A 219 1.53 -50.22 -6.06
N PRO A 220 1.42 -49.57 -7.24
CA PRO A 220 0.31 -48.68 -7.59
C PRO A 220 -1.09 -49.27 -7.36
N GLU A 221 -1.28 -50.57 -7.61
CA GLU A 221 -2.57 -51.24 -7.47
C GLU A 221 -3.06 -51.21 -6.02
N ILE A 222 -2.14 -51.38 -5.07
CA ILE A 222 -2.44 -51.29 -3.63
C ILE A 222 -2.63 -49.84 -3.22
N GLN A 223 -1.83 -48.90 -3.76
CA GLN A 223 -2.01 -47.46 -3.48
C GLN A 223 -3.39 -46.96 -3.90
N LEU A 224 -3.91 -47.43 -5.04
CA LEU A 224 -5.26 -47.12 -5.50
C LEU A 224 -6.33 -47.70 -4.57
N GLN A 225 -6.10 -48.86 -3.96
CA GLN A 225 -7.00 -49.39 -2.92
C GLN A 225 -6.97 -48.51 -1.66
N GLU A 226 -5.78 -48.14 -1.17
CA GLU A 226 -5.66 -47.25 -0.01
C GLU A 226 -6.28 -45.87 -0.26
N TRP A 227 -6.16 -45.35 -1.49
CA TRP A 227 -6.83 -44.12 -1.90
C TRP A 227 -8.35 -44.22 -1.84
N LYS A 228 -8.94 -45.34 -2.30
CA LYS A 228 -10.38 -45.60 -2.15
C LYS A 228 -10.80 -45.63 -0.68
N LYS A 229 -10.01 -46.25 0.19
CA LYS A 229 -10.26 -46.23 1.64
C LYS A 229 -10.26 -44.82 2.22
N MET A 230 -9.32 -43.97 1.79
CA MET A 230 -9.31 -42.55 2.17
C MET A 230 -10.61 -41.86 1.74
N LEU A 231 -11.04 -42.03 0.49
CA LEU A 231 -12.28 -41.43 -0.04
C LEU A 231 -13.56 -42.00 0.60
N ASN A 232 -13.56 -43.27 1.01
CA ASN A 232 -14.71 -43.92 1.66
C ASN A 232 -14.82 -43.60 3.16
N GLY A 233 -13.84 -42.91 3.74
CA GLY A 233 -13.84 -42.54 5.17
C GLY A 233 -13.41 -43.67 6.10
N GLU A 234 -12.71 -44.69 5.58
CA GLU A 234 -12.15 -45.78 6.39
C GLU A 234 -10.94 -45.33 7.22
N TYR A 235 -10.29 -44.24 6.79
CA TYR A 235 -9.25 -43.53 7.54
C TYR A 235 -9.80 -42.26 8.18
N LYS A 236 -9.33 -41.97 9.40
CA LYS A 236 -9.64 -40.74 10.13
C LYS A 236 -8.56 -39.68 9.93
N GLU A 237 -8.88 -38.45 10.33
CA GLU A 237 -7.92 -37.34 10.37
C GLU A 237 -6.60 -37.75 11.05
N GLY A 238 -5.48 -37.54 10.34
CA GLY A 238 -4.14 -37.87 10.80
C GLY A 238 -3.69 -39.33 10.56
N GLU A 239 -4.59 -40.22 10.15
CA GLU A 239 -4.25 -41.65 9.92
C GLU A 239 -3.69 -41.92 8.52
N ALA A 240 -4.06 -41.12 7.51
CA ALA A 240 -3.56 -41.25 6.16
C ALA A 240 -3.39 -39.90 5.46
N VAL A 241 -2.39 -39.82 4.58
CA VAL A 241 -2.09 -38.66 3.75
C VAL A 241 -1.54 -39.11 2.40
N VAL A 242 -1.96 -38.48 1.30
CA VAL A 242 -1.33 -38.69 -0.01
C VAL A 242 -0.07 -37.85 -0.08
N ARG A 243 1.06 -38.42 -0.49
CA ARG A 243 2.34 -37.73 -0.68
C ARG A 243 2.79 -37.82 -2.12
N ILE A 244 3.33 -36.72 -2.64
CA ILE A 244 4.01 -36.72 -3.94
C ILE A 244 5.40 -37.29 -3.74
N LYS A 245 5.79 -38.34 -4.48
CA LYS A 245 7.17 -38.83 -4.45
C LYS A 245 8.06 -37.75 -5.02
N THR A 246 9.17 -37.45 -4.37
CA THR A 246 10.18 -36.51 -4.86
C THR A 246 11.57 -37.10 -4.66
N ASP A 247 12.59 -36.32 -4.98
CA ASP A 247 13.96 -36.64 -4.59
C ASP A 247 14.11 -36.58 -3.06
N LEU A 248 14.46 -37.72 -2.45
CA LEU A 248 14.70 -37.83 -1.00
C LEU A 248 16.04 -37.23 -0.58
N SER A 249 16.96 -37.03 -1.53
CA SER A 249 18.25 -36.38 -1.30
C SER A 249 18.18 -34.85 -1.41
N HIS A 250 17.02 -34.30 -1.80
CA HIS A 250 16.83 -32.86 -1.98
C HIS A 250 17.31 -32.08 -0.73
N PRO A 251 18.10 -31.00 -0.87
CA PRO A 251 18.74 -30.33 0.27
C PRO A 251 17.73 -29.72 1.26
N ASN A 252 16.57 -29.26 0.77
CA ASN A 252 15.47 -28.80 1.61
C ASN A 252 14.53 -29.96 1.98
N PRO A 253 14.43 -30.37 3.26
CA PRO A 253 13.54 -31.43 3.70
C PRO A 253 12.06 -31.16 3.45
N ALA A 254 11.63 -29.90 3.37
CA ALA A 254 10.24 -29.55 3.14
C ALA A 254 9.73 -29.95 1.73
N VAL A 255 10.66 -30.19 0.79
CA VAL A 255 10.38 -30.68 -0.57
C VAL A 255 10.35 -32.20 -0.63
N ARG A 256 10.95 -32.91 0.34
CA ARG A 256 10.99 -34.38 0.34
C ARG A 256 9.63 -34.96 0.67
N ASP A 257 9.07 -35.72 -0.27
CA ASP A 257 7.81 -36.45 -0.17
C ASP A 257 6.68 -35.64 0.52
N TRP A 258 6.45 -34.44 0.01
CA TRP A 258 5.51 -33.48 0.60
C TRP A 258 4.05 -33.93 0.44
N PRO A 259 3.17 -33.61 1.41
CA PRO A 259 1.78 -34.06 1.40
C PRO A 259 0.94 -33.28 0.39
N ALA A 260 0.18 -34.00 -0.43
CA ALA A 260 -0.73 -33.48 -1.44
C ALA A 260 -2.18 -33.38 -0.96
N LEU A 261 -2.70 -34.42 -0.28
CA LEU A 261 -4.07 -34.44 0.25
C LEU A 261 -4.09 -35.03 1.65
N ARG A 262 -4.93 -34.46 2.52
CA ARG A 262 -5.10 -34.89 3.92
C ARG A 262 -6.57 -35.16 4.24
N ILE A 263 -6.81 -35.94 5.28
CA ILE A 263 -8.16 -36.15 5.82
C ILE A 263 -8.46 -35.07 6.84
N ILE A 264 -9.68 -34.53 6.81
CA ILE A 264 -10.24 -33.60 7.79
C ILE A 264 -11.60 -34.14 8.22
N ASN A 265 -11.75 -34.39 9.52
CA ASN A 265 -13.04 -34.81 10.08
C ASN A 265 -13.94 -33.58 10.24
N ASN A 266 -15.24 -33.73 9.93
CA ASN A 266 -16.27 -32.70 10.10
C ASN A 266 -15.83 -31.32 9.57
N PRO A 267 -15.46 -31.22 8.28
CA PRO A 267 -14.88 -30.01 7.71
C PRO A 267 -15.83 -28.81 7.78
N ASN A 268 -17.15 -29.03 7.69
CA ASN A 268 -18.15 -27.97 7.74
C ASN A 268 -17.77 -26.75 6.85
N HIS A 269 -17.40 -27.05 5.60
CA HIS A 269 -16.94 -26.05 4.66
C HIS A 269 -18.14 -25.17 4.22
N PRO A 270 -18.02 -23.83 4.17
CA PRO A 270 -19.15 -22.93 3.90
C PRO A 270 -19.88 -23.19 2.57
N ARG A 271 -19.23 -23.81 1.58
CA ARG A 271 -19.83 -24.08 0.26
C ARG A 271 -20.19 -25.54 0.02
N THR A 272 -19.45 -26.47 0.61
CA THR A 272 -19.58 -27.90 0.32
C THR A 272 -20.09 -28.70 1.52
N GLY A 273 -20.32 -28.05 2.67
CA GLY A 273 -20.69 -28.71 3.92
C GLY A 273 -19.69 -29.81 4.28
N ASP A 274 -20.23 -30.97 4.63
CA ASP A 274 -19.48 -32.18 4.97
C ASP A 274 -19.39 -33.19 3.81
N LYS A 275 -19.68 -32.76 2.57
CA LYS A 275 -19.66 -33.65 1.39
C LYS A 275 -18.31 -34.35 1.16
N TYR A 276 -17.21 -33.69 1.55
CA TYR A 276 -15.85 -34.13 1.29
C TYR A 276 -15.02 -34.10 2.57
N HIS A 277 -14.33 -35.18 2.92
CA HIS A 277 -13.39 -35.22 4.05
C HIS A 277 -11.92 -35.33 3.62
N VAL A 278 -11.62 -35.57 2.34
CA VAL A 278 -10.24 -35.55 1.83
C VAL A 278 -9.96 -34.22 1.13
N TRP A 279 -9.06 -33.41 1.67
CA TRP A 279 -8.82 -32.05 1.19
C TRP A 279 -7.42 -31.89 0.63
N PRO A 280 -7.27 -31.27 -0.56
CA PRO A 280 -5.98 -30.99 -1.14
C PRO A 280 -5.27 -29.87 -0.38
N LEU A 281 -3.96 -30.01 -0.25
CA LEU A 281 -3.08 -28.97 0.27
C LEU A 281 -2.66 -28.02 -0.84
N TYR A 282 -2.31 -26.80 -0.43
CA TYR A 282 -2.04 -25.65 -1.30
C TYR A 282 -1.20 -25.97 -2.55
N ASN A 283 -0.07 -26.67 -2.39
CA ASN A 283 0.82 -26.95 -3.53
C ASN A 283 0.18 -27.87 -4.57
N PHE A 284 -0.63 -28.84 -4.15
CA PHE A 284 -1.31 -29.76 -5.05
C PHE A 284 -2.45 -29.06 -5.80
N ALA A 285 -3.35 -28.40 -5.06
CA ALA A 285 -4.47 -27.67 -5.65
C ALA A 285 -4.01 -26.56 -6.61
N SER A 286 -3.07 -25.72 -6.17
CA SER A 286 -2.58 -24.60 -6.98
C SER A 286 -1.83 -25.06 -8.23
N ALA A 287 -1.10 -26.20 -8.18
CA ALA A 287 -0.41 -26.71 -9.38
C ALA A 287 -1.41 -27.11 -10.45
N ILE A 288 -2.41 -27.91 -10.07
CA ILE A 288 -3.46 -28.41 -10.97
C ILE A 288 -4.29 -27.24 -11.50
N ASP A 289 -4.72 -26.33 -10.65
CA ASP A 289 -5.55 -25.21 -11.09
C ASP A 289 -4.80 -24.24 -11.98
N ASP A 290 -3.54 -23.93 -11.69
CA ASP A 290 -2.76 -23.06 -12.58
C ASP A 290 -2.62 -23.72 -13.98
N HIS A 291 -2.51 -25.06 -14.06
CA HIS A 291 -2.47 -25.77 -15.34
C HIS A 291 -3.84 -25.76 -16.05
N GLU A 292 -4.89 -26.22 -15.37
CA GLU A 292 -6.25 -26.36 -15.91
C GLU A 292 -6.85 -25.02 -16.37
N LEU A 293 -6.49 -23.93 -15.68
CA LEU A 293 -6.94 -22.58 -16.01
C LEU A 293 -6.03 -21.89 -17.04
N GLY A 294 -4.99 -22.57 -17.53
CA GLY A 294 -4.07 -22.05 -18.53
C GLY A 294 -3.22 -20.87 -18.03
N VAL A 295 -2.98 -20.77 -16.73
CA VAL A 295 -2.16 -19.69 -16.16
C VAL A 295 -0.78 -19.72 -16.79
N THR A 296 -0.35 -18.59 -17.32
CA THR A 296 0.97 -18.45 -17.96
C THR A 296 1.98 -17.75 -17.05
N HIS A 297 1.51 -16.87 -16.17
CA HIS A 297 2.36 -16.06 -15.31
C HIS A 297 1.79 -15.98 -13.89
N ILE A 298 2.68 -16.22 -12.92
CA ILE A 298 2.36 -16.31 -11.50
C ILE A 298 3.07 -15.18 -10.75
N PHE A 299 2.33 -14.21 -10.24
CA PHE A 299 2.86 -13.21 -9.31
C PHE A 299 2.71 -13.71 -7.88
N ARG A 300 3.80 -13.70 -7.11
CA ARG A 300 3.79 -14.10 -5.70
C ARG A 300 4.95 -13.48 -4.92
N GLY A 301 4.79 -13.47 -3.59
CA GLY A 301 5.86 -13.11 -2.67
C GLY A 301 7.06 -14.05 -2.77
N GLN A 302 8.27 -13.52 -2.59
CA GLN A 302 9.53 -14.26 -2.64
C GLN A 302 9.60 -15.38 -1.59
N GLU A 303 8.86 -15.27 -0.47
CA GLU A 303 8.71 -16.31 0.55
C GLU A 303 8.02 -17.58 0.03
N HIS A 304 7.37 -17.50 -1.13
CA HIS A 304 6.72 -18.63 -1.79
C HIS A 304 7.57 -19.28 -2.88
N ALA A 305 8.87 -18.94 -2.99
CA ALA A 305 9.77 -19.55 -3.95
C ALA A 305 9.86 -21.08 -3.82
N GLU A 306 9.86 -21.62 -2.59
CA GLU A 306 9.92 -23.07 -2.38
C GLU A 306 8.65 -23.81 -2.84
N ASN A 307 7.52 -23.11 -2.93
CA ASN A 307 6.28 -23.71 -3.42
C ASN A 307 6.38 -24.02 -4.92
N GLU A 308 7.11 -23.20 -5.69
CA GLU A 308 7.39 -23.49 -7.10
C GLU A 308 8.14 -24.82 -7.24
N THR A 309 9.18 -25.06 -6.43
CA THR A 309 9.93 -26.32 -6.44
C THR A 309 9.01 -27.53 -6.21
N LYS A 310 8.08 -27.43 -5.26
CA LYS A 310 7.12 -28.51 -4.98
C LYS A 310 6.16 -28.72 -6.14
N GLN A 311 5.59 -27.63 -6.66
CA GLN A 311 4.61 -27.67 -7.75
C GLN A 311 5.23 -28.22 -9.05
N ARG A 312 6.51 -27.94 -9.33
CA ARG A 312 7.22 -28.44 -10.51
C ARG A 312 7.24 -29.97 -10.62
N TYR A 313 7.31 -30.71 -9.51
CA TYR A 313 7.20 -32.19 -9.57
C TYR A 313 5.89 -32.65 -10.20
N VAL A 314 4.77 -32.01 -9.87
CA VAL A 314 3.46 -32.35 -10.45
C VAL A 314 3.47 -32.09 -11.96
N TYR A 315 4.02 -30.94 -12.38
CA TYR A 315 4.14 -30.60 -13.80
C TYR A 315 5.04 -31.56 -14.56
N GLU A 316 6.20 -31.91 -14.01
CA GLU A 316 7.13 -32.87 -14.61
C GLU A 316 6.49 -34.25 -14.81
N TYR A 317 5.71 -34.72 -13.84
CA TYR A 317 5.03 -36.02 -13.94
C TYR A 317 3.96 -36.07 -15.01
N PHE A 318 3.28 -34.95 -15.26
CA PHE A 318 2.29 -34.86 -16.35
C PHE A 318 2.87 -34.33 -17.67
N GLY A 319 4.16 -34.00 -17.73
CA GLY A 319 4.79 -33.41 -18.91
C GLY A 319 4.28 -32.01 -19.25
N TRP A 320 3.84 -31.25 -18.25
CA TRP A 320 3.32 -29.90 -18.41
C TRP A 320 4.44 -28.85 -18.35
N GLU A 321 4.26 -27.74 -19.05
CA GLU A 321 5.12 -26.56 -18.90
C GLU A 321 4.69 -25.73 -17.68
N TYR A 322 5.61 -25.48 -16.76
CA TYR A 322 5.32 -24.67 -15.58
C TYR A 322 5.22 -23.17 -15.93
N PRO A 323 4.22 -22.44 -15.39
CA PRO A 323 4.04 -21.01 -15.66
C PRO A 323 5.26 -20.19 -15.25
N GLN A 324 5.47 -19.03 -15.87
CA GLN A 324 6.55 -18.13 -15.46
C GLN A 324 6.24 -17.48 -14.11
N THR A 325 7.09 -17.71 -13.11
CA THR A 325 6.93 -17.07 -11.80
C THR A 325 7.63 -15.71 -11.74
N VAL A 326 6.89 -14.70 -11.31
CA VAL A 326 7.40 -13.39 -10.96
C VAL A 326 7.35 -13.22 -9.45
N HIS A 327 8.52 -13.28 -8.82
CA HIS A 327 8.67 -13.06 -7.39
C HIS A 327 8.82 -11.58 -7.08
N HIS A 328 8.14 -11.11 -6.05
CA HIS A 328 8.27 -9.75 -5.52
C HIS A 328 8.46 -9.78 -3.99
N GLY A 329 9.06 -8.74 -3.43
CA GLY A 329 9.15 -8.57 -1.98
C GLY A 329 7.81 -8.24 -1.34
N ARG A 330 7.76 -8.25 -0.01
CA ARG A 330 6.60 -7.76 0.75
C ARG A 330 6.51 -6.24 0.66
N LEU A 331 5.28 -5.74 0.73
CA LEU A 331 4.97 -4.31 0.81
C LEU A 331 4.26 -4.05 2.14
N SER A 332 4.82 -3.15 2.94
CA SER A 332 4.24 -2.69 4.20
C SER A 332 4.16 -1.17 4.25
N ILE A 333 3.27 -0.65 5.10
CA ILE A 333 3.27 0.75 5.51
C ILE A 333 3.79 0.81 6.95
N GLU A 334 4.58 1.83 7.26
CA GLU A 334 5.10 2.05 8.61
C GLU A 334 3.98 2.06 9.66
N GLY A 335 4.17 1.29 10.74
CA GLY A 335 3.20 1.17 11.83
C GLY A 335 1.94 0.37 11.51
N VAL A 336 1.76 -0.16 10.29
CA VAL A 336 0.53 -0.84 9.88
C VAL A 336 0.64 -2.36 9.95
N ILE A 337 -0.36 -3.00 10.56
CA ILE A 337 -0.45 -4.46 10.63
C ILE A 337 -1.14 -5.01 9.38
N LEU A 338 -0.47 -5.95 8.71
CA LEU A 338 -0.99 -6.67 7.54
C LEU A 338 -1.28 -8.16 7.82
N SER A 339 -0.89 -8.68 8.98
CA SER A 339 -1.13 -10.09 9.31
C SER A 339 -2.60 -10.32 9.66
N LYS A 340 -3.28 -11.13 8.85
CA LYS A 340 -4.68 -11.53 9.07
C LYS A 340 -4.93 -12.10 10.46
N SER A 341 -4.03 -12.97 10.97
CA SER A 341 -4.20 -13.58 12.29
C SER A 341 -4.07 -12.56 13.42
N LYS A 342 -3.12 -11.61 13.31
CA LYS A 342 -2.96 -10.52 14.30
C LYS A 342 -4.16 -9.55 14.24
N THR A 343 -4.65 -9.24 13.05
CA THR A 343 -5.84 -8.39 12.87
C THR A 343 -7.07 -9.03 13.49
N ARG A 344 -7.33 -10.31 13.19
CA ARG A 344 -8.45 -11.06 13.78
C ARG A 344 -8.39 -11.06 15.31
N LYS A 345 -7.22 -11.41 15.86
CA LYS A 345 -7.00 -11.38 17.32
C LYS A 345 -7.27 -9.99 17.91
N GLY A 346 -6.79 -8.93 17.27
CA GLY A 346 -7.06 -7.56 17.73
C GLY A 346 -8.54 -7.15 17.65
N ILE A 347 -9.30 -7.67 16.68
CA ILE A 347 -10.74 -7.44 16.61
C ILE A 347 -11.44 -8.20 17.76
N GLU A 348 -11.09 -9.46 17.99
CA GLU A 348 -11.63 -10.29 19.07
C GLU A 348 -11.35 -9.69 20.46
N GLU A 349 -10.18 -9.09 20.65
CA GLU A 349 -9.78 -8.39 21.87
C GLU A 349 -10.39 -6.97 21.99
N GLY A 350 -11.20 -6.53 21.02
CA GLY A 350 -11.83 -5.20 21.00
C GLY A 350 -10.85 -4.04 20.71
N LYS A 351 -9.60 -4.35 20.36
CA LYS A 351 -8.57 -3.36 20.00
C LYS A 351 -8.90 -2.64 18.70
N TYR A 352 -9.45 -3.36 17.71
CA TYR A 352 -9.92 -2.80 16.44
C TYR A 352 -11.43 -2.89 16.33
N LEU A 353 -12.04 -1.88 15.70
CA LEU A 353 -13.48 -1.80 15.47
C LEU A 353 -14.00 -2.90 14.52
N GLY A 354 -13.12 -3.43 13.68
CA GLY A 354 -13.44 -4.41 12.64
C GLY A 354 -12.33 -4.49 11.60
N TRP A 355 -12.59 -5.22 10.51
CA TRP A 355 -11.62 -5.36 9.41
C TRP A 355 -11.44 -4.07 8.59
N ASP A 356 -12.37 -3.13 8.69
CA ASP A 356 -12.37 -1.82 8.05
C ASP A 356 -11.88 -0.70 8.99
N ASP A 357 -11.35 -1.04 10.18
CA ASP A 357 -10.78 -0.06 11.11
C ASP A 357 -9.67 0.76 10.43
N PRO A 358 -9.74 2.11 10.42
CA PRO A 358 -8.80 2.98 9.70
C PRO A 358 -7.31 2.85 10.05
N ARG A 359 -6.97 2.17 11.15
CA ARG A 359 -5.58 1.86 11.55
C ARG A 359 -5.00 0.67 10.78
N LEU A 360 -5.85 -0.19 10.22
CA LEU A 360 -5.42 -1.41 9.53
C LEU A 360 -4.99 -1.14 8.09
N GLY A 361 -4.17 -2.04 7.55
CA GLY A 361 -3.73 -2.00 6.15
C GLY A 361 -4.63 -2.80 5.20
N THR A 362 -5.86 -3.11 5.61
CA THR A 362 -6.84 -3.73 4.72
C THR A 362 -7.29 -2.73 3.66
N ILE A 363 -7.67 -3.20 2.48
CA ILE A 363 -8.16 -2.34 1.41
C ILE A 363 -9.42 -1.58 1.84
N ARG A 364 -10.28 -2.23 2.64
CA ARG A 364 -11.44 -1.59 3.26
C ARG A 364 -11.07 -0.49 4.25
N ALA A 365 -10.09 -0.73 5.12
CA ALA A 365 -9.62 0.27 6.06
C ALA A 365 -9.02 1.48 5.33
N LEU A 366 -8.17 1.26 4.33
CA LEU A 366 -7.59 2.34 3.53
C LEU A 366 -8.66 3.13 2.77
N LYS A 367 -9.66 2.45 2.19
CA LYS A 367 -10.84 3.08 1.58
C LYS A 367 -11.60 3.93 2.60
N ARG A 368 -11.94 3.36 3.76
CA ARG A 368 -12.71 4.04 4.82
C ARG A 368 -11.93 5.22 5.41
N ARG A 369 -10.60 5.14 5.45
CA ARG A 369 -9.69 6.24 5.82
C ARG A 369 -9.69 7.40 4.81
N GLY A 370 -10.14 7.19 3.57
CA GLY A 370 -10.15 8.21 2.52
C GLY A 370 -8.98 8.11 1.53
N ILE A 371 -8.25 6.99 1.53
CA ILE A 371 -7.23 6.72 0.50
C ILE A 371 -7.91 6.30 -0.80
N GLN A 372 -7.54 6.96 -1.90
CA GLN A 372 -8.05 6.65 -3.23
C GLN A 372 -7.48 5.33 -3.77
N SER A 373 -8.29 4.65 -4.59
CA SER A 373 -7.91 3.40 -5.22
C SER A 373 -6.69 3.58 -6.14
N GLU A 374 -6.66 4.72 -6.83
CA GLU A 374 -5.61 5.19 -7.73
C GLU A 374 -4.30 5.38 -6.98
N ALA A 375 -4.33 5.93 -5.75
CA ALA A 375 -3.15 6.09 -4.94
C ALA A 375 -2.48 4.75 -4.59
N ILE A 376 -3.30 3.75 -4.26
CA ILE A 376 -2.82 2.39 -3.93
C ILE A 376 -2.21 1.73 -5.17
N LYS A 377 -2.88 1.84 -6.33
CA LYS A 377 -2.38 1.31 -7.60
C LYS A 377 -1.05 1.96 -8.00
N GLU A 378 -1.00 3.28 -7.99
CA GLU A 378 0.20 4.05 -8.36
C GLU A 378 1.39 3.69 -7.45
N LEU A 379 1.16 3.62 -6.13
CA LEU A 379 2.18 3.20 -5.18
C LEU A 379 2.75 1.81 -5.52
N ILE A 380 1.88 0.83 -5.78
CA ILE A 380 2.31 -0.54 -6.09
C ILE A 380 3.06 -0.61 -7.43
N ILE A 381 2.59 0.13 -8.43
CA ILE A 381 3.23 0.21 -9.75
C ILE A 381 4.61 0.87 -9.65
N GLU A 382 4.74 1.95 -8.87
CA GLU A 382 6.00 2.66 -8.62
C GLU A 382 7.03 1.77 -7.89
N VAL A 383 6.58 0.99 -6.90
CA VAL A 383 7.44 0.00 -6.25
C VAL A 383 7.86 -1.11 -7.23
N GLY A 384 6.95 -1.52 -8.11
CA GLY A 384 7.20 -2.45 -9.20
C GLY A 384 7.56 -3.87 -8.75
N LEU A 385 8.40 -4.54 -9.55
CA LEU A 385 8.82 -5.94 -9.34
C LEU A 385 10.05 -6.12 -8.43
N LYS A 386 10.33 -5.15 -7.56
CA LYS A 386 11.44 -5.28 -6.59
C LYS A 386 11.27 -6.54 -5.74
N LYS A 387 12.29 -7.41 -5.74
CA LYS A 387 12.34 -8.64 -4.94
C LYS A 387 12.60 -8.38 -3.45
N SER A 388 13.20 -7.24 -3.11
CA SER A 388 13.42 -6.82 -1.73
C SER A 388 12.11 -6.36 -1.09
N ASP A 389 11.95 -6.67 0.20
CA ASP A 389 10.86 -6.12 1.02
C ASP A 389 10.96 -4.59 1.01
N THR A 390 9.80 -3.92 0.96
CA THR A 390 9.70 -2.47 0.89
C THR A 390 8.70 -1.97 1.93
N THR A 391 9.16 -1.06 2.79
CA THR A 391 8.31 -0.34 3.74
C THR A 391 8.12 1.08 3.23
N ILE A 392 6.88 1.52 3.14
CA ILE A 392 6.48 2.84 2.66
C ILE A 392 6.05 3.68 3.85
N SER A 393 6.51 4.94 3.91
CA SER A 393 6.03 5.89 4.91
C SER A 393 4.60 6.35 4.59
N TRP A 394 3.86 6.75 5.63
CA TRP A 394 2.53 7.34 5.43
C TRP A 394 2.59 8.61 4.56
N ASP A 395 3.67 9.38 4.66
CA ASP A 395 3.86 10.61 3.88
C ASP A 395 3.92 10.34 2.37
N ASN A 396 4.54 9.24 1.94
CA ASN A 396 4.60 8.88 0.52
C ASN A 396 3.19 8.56 -0.01
N LEU A 397 2.42 7.74 0.70
CA LEU A 397 1.04 7.43 0.31
C LEU A 397 0.14 8.68 0.39
N ALA A 398 0.34 9.52 1.42
CA ALA A 398 -0.36 10.79 1.59
C ALA A 398 -0.06 11.76 0.43
N ALA A 399 1.18 11.86 -0.03
CA ALA A 399 1.55 12.74 -1.14
C ALA A 399 0.84 12.34 -2.44
N ILE A 400 0.80 11.05 -2.76
CA ILE A 400 0.07 10.54 -3.93
C ILE A 400 -1.43 10.79 -3.76
N ASN A 401 -1.99 10.45 -2.60
CA ASN A 401 -3.41 10.63 -2.34
C ASN A 401 -3.83 12.10 -2.37
N ARG A 402 -3.03 13.01 -1.78
CA ARG A 402 -3.24 14.46 -1.78
C ARG A 402 -3.32 15.00 -3.20
N ARG A 403 -2.39 14.61 -4.08
CA ARG A 403 -2.39 15.02 -5.50
C ARG A 403 -3.69 14.64 -6.22
N LEU A 404 -4.34 13.54 -5.82
CA LEU A 404 -5.58 13.07 -6.41
C LEU A 404 -6.82 13.77 -5.84
N ILE A 405 -6.84 14.04 -4.53
CA ILE A 405 -8.03 14.56 -3.84
C ILE A 405 -8.06 16.08 -3.72
N GLU A 406 -6.92 16.77 -3.71
CA GLU A 406 -6.85 18.24 -3.58
C GLU A 406 -7.73 18.98 -4.60
N PRO A 407 -7.65 18.70 -5.92
CA PRO A 407 -8.45 19.44 -6.90
C PRO A 407 -9.95 19.14 -6.82
N ILE A 408 -10.34 18.08 -6.10
CA ILE A 408 -11.74 17.65 -5.99
C ILE A 408 -12.37 17.93 -4.63
N ALA A 409 -11.59 18.15 -3.58
CA ALA A 409 -12.05 18.29 -2.21
C ALA A 409 -12.54 19.71 -1.90
N ASN A 410 -13.80 19.85 -1.50
CA ASN A 410 -14.29 21.11 -0.95
C ASN A 410 -13.64 21.40 0.41
N ARG A 411 -13.46 22.68 0.73
CA ARG A 411 -12.81 23.16 1.95
C ARG A 411 -13.85 23.69 2.93
N TYR A 412 -13.79 23.18 4.15
CA TYR A 412 -14.66 23.57 5.25
C TYR A 412 -13.86 23.94 6.49
N PHE A 413 -14.45 24.76 7.35
CA PHE A 413 -13.90 25.05 8.67
C PHE A 413 -14.38 24.02 9.69
N PHE A 414 -13.41 23.36 10.32
CA PHE A 414 -13.60 22.51 11.48
C PHE A 414 -12.65 22.98 12.57
N VAL A 415 -13.22 23.41 13.70
CA VAL A 415 -12.49 23.89 14.86
C VAL A 415 -12.40 22.78 15.89
N ALA A 416 -11.22 22.15 16.00
CA ALA A 416 -10.92 21.16 17.03
C ALA A 416 -10.69 21.83 18.39
N ASP A 417 -11.25 21.23 19.45
CA ASP A 417 -11.15 21.73 20.83
C ASP A 417 -11.48 23.23 20.91
N PRO A 418 -12.75 23.61 20.67
CA PRO A 418 -13.15 24.98 20.41
C PRO A 418 -12.97 25.87 21.63
N ILE A 419 -12.26 26.99 21.45
CA ILE A 419 -12.12 28.06 22.43
C ILE A 419 -12.90 29.28 21.95
N PRO A 420 -13.76 29.89 22.79
CA PRO A 420 -14.48 31.10 22.43
C PRO A 420 -13.52 32.30 22.32
N MET A 421 -13.64 33.04 21.23
CA MET A 421 -12.94 34.28 20.94
C MET A 421 -13.95 35.43 20.87
N GLU A 422 -13.88 36.33 21.84
CA GLU A 422 -14.70 37.54 21.92
C GLU A 422 -14.05 38.67 21.12
N ILE A 423 -14.78 39.19 20.13
CA ILE A 423 -14.31 40.30 19.28
C ILE A 423 -14.95 41.61 19.75
N LYS A 424 -14.13 42.55 20.23
CA LYS A 424 -14.54 43.91 20.62
C LYS A 424 -14.34 44.90 19.48
N GLY A 425 -15.10 45.99 19.48
CA GLY A 425 -14.88 47.11 18.56
C GLY A 425 -15.57 47.02 17.20
N TYR A 426 -16.30 45.94 16.91
CA TYR A 426 -17.16 45.81 15.72
C TYR A 426 -18.61 45.52 16.13
N ASN A 427 -19.54 46.41 15.76
CA ASN A 427 -20.91 46.43 16.29
C ASN A 427 -22.00 46.08 15.26
N GLU A 428 -21.62 45.67 14.05
CA GLU A 428 -22.55 45.32 12.97
C GLU A 428 -22.51 43.83 12.65
N GLU A 429 -23.56 43.28 12.04
CA GLU A 429 -23.50 41.93 11.49
C GLU A 429 -22.56 41.91 10.28
N PHE A 430 -21.83 40.81 10.10
CA PHE A 430 -20.95 40.63 8.95
C PHE A 430 -21.10 39.23 8.37
N ILE A 431 -21.19 39.13 7.05
CA ILE A 431 -21.26 37.85 6.33
C ILE A 431 -19.92 37.63 5.65
N ALA A 432 -19.11 36.72 6.19
CA ALA A 432 -17.89 36.27 5.54
C ALA A 432 -18.24 35.35 4.37
N GLU A 433 -17.85 35.74 3.17
CA GLU A 433 -17.96 34.94 1.95
C GLU A 433 -16.66 34.16 1.74
N VAL A 434 -16.70 32.86 2.02
CA VAL A 434 -15.53 32.00 1.97
C VAL A 434 -15.63 31.10 0.74
N PRO A 435 -14.62 31.02 -0.15
CA PRO A 435 -14.68 30.11 -1.28
C PRO A 435 -14.67 28.65 -0.82
N LEU A 436 -15.46 27.78 -1.45
CA LEU A 436 -15.40 26.34 -1.21
C LEU A 436 -14.05 25.76 -1.66
N HIS A 437 -13.43 26.35 -2.67
CA HIS A 437 -12.06 26.04 -3.06
C HIS A 437 -11.43 27.28 -3.74
N PRO A 438 -10.31 27.82 -3.23
CA PRO A 438 -9.68 29.03 -3.76
C PRO A 438 -9.35 28.97 -5.25
N ASP A 439 -8.86 27.82 -5.73
CA ASP A 439 -8.47 27.64 -7.14
C ASP A 439 -9.62 27.21 -8.06
N HIS A 440 -10.83 27.01 -7.51
CA HIS A 440 -12.02 26.52 -8.23
C HIS A 440 -13.26 27.37 -7.89
N PRO A 441 -13.29 28.64 -8.34
CA PRO A 441 -14.36 29.58 -8.02
C PRO A 441 -15.75 29.13 -8.51
N GLU A 442 -15.81 28.30 -9.55
CA GLU A 442 -17.04 27.71 -10.10
C GLU A 442 -17.80 26.84 -9.09
N ARG A 443 -17.13 26.37 -8.02
CA ARG A 443 -17.75 25.62 -6.93
C ARG A 443 -18.59 26.50 -6.01
N GLY A 444 -18.42 27.81 -6.09
CA GLY A 444 -19.14 28.78 -5.32
C GLY A 444 -18.53 29.05 -3.95
N ILE A 445 -19.32 29.75 -3.13
CA ILE A 445 -18.93 30.29 -1.84
C ILE A 445 -19.84 29.76 -0.74
N ARG A 446 -19.29 29.61 0.46
CA ARG A 446 -20.01 29.37 1.71
C ARG A 446 -20.06 30.68 2.50
N LYS A 447 -21.18 30.93 3.16
CA LYS A 447 -21.44 32.17 3.91
C LYS A 447 -21.43 31.89 5.40
N LEU A 448 -20.61 32.61 6.16
CA LEU A 448 -20.53 32.51 7.62
C LEU A 448 -20.89 33.84 8.26
N LYS A 449 -21.89 33.82 9.14
CA LYS A 449 -22.42 35.03 9.77
C LYS A 449 -21.72 35.30 11.11
N PHE A 450 -21.01 36.41 11.20
CA PHE A 450 -20.59 37.00 12.47
C PHE A 450 -21.73 37.85 13.06
N THR A 451 -21.97 37.68 14.37
CA THR A 451 -22.99 38.45 15.11
C THR A 451 -22.32 39.15 16.30
N PRO A 452 -22.38 40.48 16.41
CA PRO A 452 -21.82 41.23 17.54
C PRO A 452 -22.29 40.70 18.90
N GLY A 453 -21.40 40.68 19.87
CA GLY A 453 -21.69 40.19 21.23
C GLY A 453 -21.75 38.68 21.38
N LYS A 454 -21.68 37.91 20.29
CA LYS A 454 -21.44 36.46 20.34
C LYS A 454 -19.96 36.16 20.03
N PRO A 455 -19.35 35.17 20.70
CA PRO A 455 -18.01 34.75 20.35
C PRO A 455 -17.99 34.04 18.99
N VAL A 456 -16.83 34.03 18.35
CA VAL A 456 -16.49 33.01 17.36
C VAL A 456 -15.62 31.95 18.03
N TYR A 457 -15.58 30.73 17.50
CA TYR A 457 -14.76 29.66 18.05
C TYR A 457 -13.52 29.46 17.17
N VAL A 458 -12.37 29.29 17.82
CA VAL A 458 -11.08 28.97 17.20
C VAL A 458 -10.47 27.74 17.86
N SER A 459 -9.48 27.12 17.22
CA SER A 459 -8.91 25.87 17.74
C SER A 459 -7.98 26.13 18.92
N LYS A 460 -8.01 25.26 19.94
CA LYS A 460 -7.03 25.29 21.03
C LYS A 460 -5.58 25.16 20.53
N ASP A 461 -5.36 24.46 19.41
CA ASP A 461 -4.02 24.34 18.80
C ASP A 461 -3.46 25.70 18.34
N ASP A 462 -4.34 26.67 18.02
CA ASP A 462 -3.94 28.03 17.73
C ASP A 462 -3.63 28.83 19.02
N LEU A 463 -4.18 28.46 20.18
CA LEU A 463 -3.95 29.17 21.45
C LEU A 463 -2.46 29.23 21.82
N GLU A 464 -1.75 28.11 21.71
CA GLU A 464 -0.32 27.98 22.02
C GLU A 464 0.57 28.89 21.15
N LEU A 465 0.00 29.34 20.04
CA LEU A 465 0.66 30.08 18.98
C LEU A 465 0.36 31.59 19.02
N LEU A 466 -0.55 32.03 19.90
CA LEU A 466 -1.01 33.42 20.04
C LEU A 466 -0.40 34.10 21.27
N LYS A 467 -0.06 35.38 21.15
CA LYS A 467 0.42 36.21 22.28
C LYS A 467 -0.32 37.53 22.36
N SER A 468 -0.52 38.03 23.58
CA SER A 468 -1.10 39.36 23.81
C SER A 468 -0.31 40.44 23.06
N ASN A 469 -1.02 41.41 22.50
CA ASN A 469 -0.55 42.48 21.61
C ASN A 469 -0.09 42.06 20.21
N GLU A 470 -0.20 40.80 19.82
CA GLU A 470 0.00 40.38 18.42
C GLU A 470 -1.27 40.58 17.59
N TYR A 471 -1.12 40.52 16.27
CA TYR A 471 -2.22 40.60 15.31
C TYR A 471 -2.37 39.28 14.55
N VAL A 472 -3.62 38.95 14.25
CA VAL A 472 -4.01 37.70 13.58
C VAL A 472 -5.13 38.01 12.58
N ARG A 473 -5.12 37.31 11.45
CA ARG A 473 -6.21 37.28 10.49
C ARG A 473 -7.16 36.12 10.81
N LEU A 474 -8.40 36.44 11.13
CA LEU A 474 -9.51 35.50 11.04
C LEU A 474 -9.86 35.34 9.57
N LYS A 475 -9.65 34.14 9.03
CA LYS A 475 -9.77 33.88 7.59
C LYS A 475 -11.12 34.36 7.05
N ASP A 476 -11.06 35.20 6.01
CA ASP A 476 -12.23 35.80 5.33
C ASP A 476 -13.19 36.61 6.23
N LEU A 477 -12.77 36.95 7.46
CA LEU A 477 -13.51 37.79 8.41
C LEU A 477 -12.75 39.10 8.69
N PHE A 478 -11.99 39.16 9.79
CA PHE A 478 -11.37 40.38 10.30
C PHE A 478 -9.89 40.19 10.59
N ASN A 479 -9.17 41.30 10.58
CA ASN A 479 -7.89 41.44 11.26
C ASN A 479 -8.19 41.87 12.70
N VAL A 480 -7.57 41.19 13.65
CA VAL A 480 -7.81 41.43 15.07
C VAL A 480 -6.50 41.53 15.85
N LYS A 481 -6.47 42.42 16.84
CA LYS A 481 -5.39 42.54 17.82
C LYS A 481 -5.74 41.72 19.06
N ILE A 482 -4.80 40.91 19.53
CA ILE A 482 -5.01 40.07 20.70
C ILE A 482 -4.85 40.92 21.97
N LEU A 483 -5.88 40.93 22.82
CA LEU A 483 -5.83 41.61 24.12
C LEU A 483 -5.48 40.62 25.22
N GLU A 484 -6.21 39.49 25.28
CA GLU A 484 -6.11 38.48 26.34
C GLU A 484 -6.16 37.08 25.72
N VAL A 485 -5.33 36.17 26.25
CA VAL A 485 -5.27 34.75 25.86
C VAL A 485 -5.30 33.92 27.13
N SER A 486 -6.32 33.08 27.29
CA SER A 486 -6.41 32.10 28.37
C SER A 486 -6.94 30.76 27.86
N GLU A 487 -6.88 29.71 28.69
CA GLU A 487 -7.43 28.40 28.32
C GLU A 487 -8.96 28.39 28.20
N GLU A 488 -9.65 29.38 28.78
CA GLU A 488 -11.11 29.46 28.77
C GLU A 488 -11.64 30.31 27.63
N ARG A 489 -10.93 31.38 27.25
CA ARG A 489 -11.35 32.31 26.20
C ARG A 489 -10.20 33.15 25.66
N ILE A 490 -10.43 33.74 24.49
CA ILE A 490 -9.56 34.75 23.89
C ILE A 490 -10.35 36.04 23.74
N VAL A 491 -9.75 37.18 24.07
CA VAL A 491 -10.37 38.50 23.85
C VAL A 491 -9.51 39.26 22.85
N VAL A 492 -10.14 39.73 21.79
CA VAL A 492 -9.49 40.47 20.71
C VAL A 492 -10.22 41.79 20.42
N GLU A 493 -9.49 42.74 19.85
CA GLU A 493 -10.00 44.00 19.35
C GLU A 493 -9.99 43.99 17.82
N PHE A 494 -11.10 44.37 17.21
CA PHE A 494 -11.21 44.57 15.77
C PHE A 494 -10.23 45.66 15.30
N ASP A 495 -9.48 45.36 14.25
CA ASP A 495 -8.55 46.30 13.63
C ASP A 495 -9.01 46.74 12.23
N SER A 496 -9.32 45.79 11.35
CA SER A 496 -9.69 46.08 9.95
C SER A 496 -10.29 44.86 9.23
N ILE A 497 -10.90 45.06 8.05
CA ILE A 497 -11.49 43.98 7.24
C ILE A 497 -10.52 43.52 6.14
N GLU A 498 -9.69 44.44 5.64
CA GLU A 498 -8.89 44.29 4.43
C GLU A 498 -7.83 43.20 4.57
N TYR A 499 -7.88 42.19 3.68
CA TYR A 499 -6.88 41.12 3.63
C TYR A 499 -5.45 41.64 3.36
N GLU A 500 -5.33 42.68 2.55
CA GLU A 500 -4.04 43.26 2.15
C GLU A 500 -3.18 43.69 3.34
N LYS A 501 -3.79 44.29 4.37
CA LYS A 501 -3.10 44.70 5.59
C LYS A 501 -2.47 43.50 6.31
N ALA A 502 -3.18 42.37 6.40
CA ALA A 502 -2.64 41.15 6.99
C ALA A 502 -1.51 40.55 6.15
N ARG A 503 -1.62 40.59 4.81
CA ARG A 503 -0.59 40.09 3.89
C ARG A 503 0.70 40.89 3.99
N GLU A 504 0.61 42.22 3.98
CA GLU A 504 1.76 43.12 4.09
C GLU A 504 2.49 42.94 5.42
N ASN A 505 1.75 42.81 6.51
CA ASN A 505 2.31 42.60 7.85
C ASN A 505 2.63 41.13 8.16
N ARG A 506 2.37 40.21 7.22
CA ARG A 506 2.57 38.75 7.37
C ARG A 506 1.90 38.18 8.62
N TRP A 507 0.72 38.70 8.94
CA TRP A 507 -0.04 38.21 10.08
C TRP A 507 -0.49 36.77 9.87
N ARG A 508 -0.52 36.02 10.97
CA ARG A 508 -0.94 34.63 10.95
C ARG A 508 -2.42 34.54 10.64
N MET A 509 -2.78 33.62 9.76
CA MET A 509 -4.17 33.35 9.43
C MET A 509 -4.66 32.12 10.17
N ILE A 510 -5.82 32.25 10.83
CA ILE A 510 -6.51 31.16 11.52
C ILE A 510 -7.95 31.02 11.01
N HIS A 511 -8.47 29.79 11.05
CA HIS A 511 -9.87 29.51 10.72
C HIS A 511 -10.73 29.63 11.97
N TRP A 512 -12.03 29.80 11.79
CA TRP A 512 -12.99 30.05 12.87
C TRP A 512 -14.38 29.55 12.48
N VAL A 513 -15.27 29.38 13.45
CA VAL A 513 -16.70 29.18 13.19
C VAL A 513 -17.53 30.06 14.14
N PRO A 514 -18.62 30.72 13.69
CA PRO A 514 -19.48 31.50 14.58
C PRO A 514 -20.33 30.60 15.49
N GLU A 515 -20.80 29.51 14.89
CA GLU A 515 -21.55 28.42 15.48
C GLU A 515 -21.23 27.19 14.63
N GLY A 516 -21.37 26.00 15.20
CA GLY A 516 -21.05 24.79 14.47
C GLY A 516 -21.83 23.58 14.95
N LYS A 517 -21.96 22.62 14.04
CA LYS A 517 -22.47 21.29 14.36
C LYS A 517 -21.36 20.50 15.06
N PRO A 518 -21.64 19.78 16.16
CA PRO A 518 -20.67 18.88 16.77
C PRO A 518 -20.08 17.92 15.75
N CYS A 519 -18.75 17.82 15.72
CA CYS A 519 -18.03 16.94 14.82
C CYS A 519 -16.92 16.20 15.55
N GLU A 520 -16.82 14.90 15.30
CA GLU A 520 -15.75 14.04 15.82
C GLU A 520 -14.88 13.58 14.65
N VAL A 521 -13.57 13.79 14.75
CA VAL A 521 -12.61 13.30 13.76
C VAL A 521 -11.80 12.16 14.37
N LEU A 522 -11.89 10.99 13.76
CA LEU A 522 -11.12 9.81 14.12
C LEU A 522 -9.75 9.88 13.42
N ILE A 523 -8.68 9.95 14.22
CA ILE A 523 -7.30 10.09 13.75
C ILE A 523 -6.53 8.80 14.05
N PRO A 524 -6.24 7.98 13.04
CA PRO A 524 -5.39 6.80 13.21
C PRO A 524 -3.91 7.20 13.33
N GLU A 525 -3.33 7.06 14.51
CA GLU A 525 -1.92 7.31 14.81
C GLU A 525 -1.24 6.05 15.32
N GLY A 526 -0.47 5.39 14.44
CA GLY A 526 0.10 4.08 14.72
C GLY A 526 -1.01 3.07 15.05
N ASP A 527 -1.07 2.66 16.31
CA ASP A 527 -2.01 1.67 16.84
C ASP A 527 -3.19 2.30 17.61
N GLU A 528 -3.13 3.62 17.84
CA GLU A 528 -4.14 4.38 18.55
C GLU A 528 -5.14 5.03 17.58
N LEU A 529 -6.38 5.16 18.04
CA LEU A 529 -7.43 5.89 17.33
C LEU A 529 -7.84 7.08 18.19
N ILE A 530 -7.20 8.22 17.94
CA ILE A 530 -7.46 9.46 18.67
C ILE A 530 -8.78 10.05 18.16
N VAL A 531 -9.63 10.51 19.06
CA VAL A 531 -10.88 11.19 18.71
C VAL A 531 -10.73 12.67 19.04
N ARG A 532 -10.60 13.52 18.02
CA ARG A 532 -10.63 14.99 18.19
C ARG A 532 -12.07 15.48 18.04
N LYS A 533 -12.58 16.14 19.07
CA LYS A 533 -13.94 16.71 19.08
C LYS A 533 -13.87 18.18 18.73
N GLY A 534 -14.89 18.68 18.04
CA GLY A 534 -14.88 20.06 17.59
C GLY A 534 -16.21 20.52 17.00
N LEU A 535 -16.16 21.69 16.38
CA LEU A 535 -17.29 22.32 15.72
C LEU A 535 -17.01 22.42 14.22
N LEU A 536 -17.87 21.78 13.42
CA LEU A 536 -17.91 21.94 11.98
C LEU A 536 -18.86 23.08 11.63
N GLU A 537 -18.50 23.93 10.66
CA GLU A 537 -19.40 25.01 10.23
C GLU A 537 -20.80 24.51 9.83
N THR A 538 -21.84 25.26 10.18
CA THR A 538 -23.25 24.85 10.03
C THR A 538 -23.70 24.68 8.58
N ASN A 539 -23.09 25.43 7.65
CA ASN A 539 -23.45 25.41 6.22
C ASN A 539 -22.66 24.38 5.40
N ALA A 540 -21.97 23.45 6.06
CA ALA A 540 -21.23 22.39 5.38
C ALA A 540 -22.19 21.42 4.67
N ASN A 541 -22.24 21.49 3.34
CA ASN A 541 -23.01 20.55 2.53
C ASN A 541 -22.20 19.27 2.33
N LEU A 542 -22.44 18.29 3.20
CA LEU A 542 -21.71 17.03 3.26
C LEU A 542 -22.61 15.83 2.98
N LYS A 543 -22.02 14.81 2.37
CA LYS A 543 -22.59 13.46 2.23
C LYS A 543 -21.62 12.45 2.84
N VAL A 544 -22.17 11.33 3.28
CA VAL A 544 -21.34 10.16 3.65
C VAL A 544 -20.48 9.77 2.45
N ASP A 545 -19.22 9.41 2.71
CA ASP A 545 -18.16 9.16 1.72
C ASP A 545 -17.54 10.38 1.04
N ASP A 546 -18.03 11.61 1.29
CA ASP A 546 -17.35 12.81 0.77
C ASP A 546 -15.93 12.91 1.33
N ILE A 547 -15.00 13.30 0.45
CA ILE A 547 -13.63 13.65 0.83
C ILE A 547 -13.49 15.15 0.76
N VAL A 548 -13.21 15.75 1.90
CA VAL A 548 -13.17 17.19 2.09
C VAL A 548 -11.87 17.57 2.79
N GLN A 549 -11.50 18.84 2.68
CA GLN A 549 -10.41 19.39 3.45
C GLN A 549 -10.98 20.20 4.61
N PHE A 550 -10.64 19.80 5.83
CA PHE A 550 -10.77 20.67 6.98
C PHE A 550 -9.56 21.60 7.01
N GLU A 551 -9.79 22.89 6.78
CA GLU A 551 -8.71 23.83 6.56
C GLU A 551 -7.73 23.89 7.73
N ARG A 552 -6.43 23.82 7.42
CA ARG A 552 -5.32 23.78 8.40
C ARG A 552 -5.31 22.53 9.31
N PHE A 553 -6.32 21.68 9.24
CA PHE A 553 -6.41 20.40 9.93
C PHE A 553 -5.91 19.25 9.03
N GLY A 554 -6.52 19.09 7.85
CA GLY A 554 -6.13 18.09 6.85
C GLY A 554 -7.31 17.56 6.03
N PHE A 555 -7.04 16.56 5.19
CA PHE A 555 -8.07 15.87 4.43
C PHE A 555 -8.77 14.82 5.28
N VAL A 556 -10.09 14.78 5.19
CA VAL A 556 -10.94 13.83 5.92
C VAL A 556 -11.95 13.19 4.98
N ARG A 557 -12.37 11.96 5.28
CA ARG A 557 -13.56 11.34 4.70
C ARG A 557 -14.71 11.42 5.70
N ILE A 558 -15.88 11.85 5.26
CA ILE A 558 -17.08 11.84 6.09
C ILE A 558 -17.57 10.39 6.27
N ASP A 559 -17.52 9.89 7.51
CA ASP A 559 -17.85 8.50 7.84
C ASP A 559 -19.33 8.35 8.18
N LYS A 560 -19.89 9.31 8.94
CA LYS A 560 -21.31 9.33 9.35
C LYS A 560 -21.83 10.76 9.47
N ILE A 561 -23.11 10.93 9.14
CA ILE A 561 -23.86 12.17 9.36
C ILE A 561 -25.12 11.78 10.14
N GLU A 562 -25.19 12.21 11.38
CA GLU A 562 -26.34 12.03 12.27
C GLU A 562 -27.00 13.40 12.51
N GLU A 563 -28.19 13.45 13.10
CA GLU A 563 -28.89 14.71 13.37
C GLU A 563 -28.05 15.64 14.26
N GLU A 564 -27.52 15.09 15.36
CA GLU A 564 -26.77 15.82 16.39
C GLU A 564 -25.27 15.98 16.09
N LYS A 565 -24.69 15.14 15.23
CA LYS A 565 -23.23 15.15 15.00
C LYS A 565 -22.78 14.65 13.63
N VAL A 566 -21.58 15.04 13.25
CA VAL A 566 -20.86 14.49 12.10
C VAL A 566 -19.65 13.70 12.60
N THR A 567 -19.37 12.55 12.00
CA THR A 567 -18.12 11.81 12.24
C THR A 567 -17.32 11.76 10.94
N ALA A 568 -16.07 12.17 11.00
CA ALA A 568 -15.12 12.09 9.90
C ALA A 568 -13.90 11.24 10.30
N ILE A 569 -13.18 10.72 9.31
CA ILE A 569 -11.93 10.01 9.51
C ILE A 569 -10.82 10.80 8.84
N PHE A 570 -9.74 11.05 9.58
CA PHE A 570 -8.56 11.71 9.08
C PHE A 570 -7.81 10.82 8.08
N ALA A 571 -7.61 11.33 6.87
CA ALA A 571 -6.85 10.64 5.84
C ALA A 571 -5.35 10.94 6.00
N HIS A 572 -5.00 12.20 5.78
CA HIS A 572 -3.66 12.78 5.85
C HIS A 572 -3.75 14.31 5.79
N LYS A 573 -2.67 15.02 6.13
CA LYS A 573 -2.65 16.48 6.19
C LYS A 573 -2.54 17.14 4.81
#